data_AF-A0A2M7FYU8-F1
#
_entry.id   AF-A0A2M7FYU8-F1
#
_cell.length_a   1.000
_cell.length_b   1.000
_cell.length_c   1.000
_cell.angle_alpha   90.00
_cell.angle_beta   90.00
_cell.angle_gamma   90.00
#
_symmetry.space_group_name_H-M   'P 1'
#
loop_
_entity.id
_entity.type
_entity.pdbx_description
1 polymer ?
#
loop_
_entity_poly.entity_id
_entity_poly.type
_entity_poly.pdbx_seq_one_letter_code
_entity_poly.pdbx_strand_id
1 'polypeptide(L)'
;MTPTPLEALIGQINKVAETHFFLRPVLKKSLKETIISPEGQAEVGPYANYYDYWTGTLSDKFFDMATFMRLGSVLEFNLRNYYTLKKGYSSLLSLTTDPLLCDHSGRFDTGLFQRIVQAPTKTKGIGKVFDSIGVDLTDTGKFPDFIKLRELMLHRHLYAHKSGLVDDEYMKKLKDNFNIDISADIASKGYPAQDVYYFEPLSKLNDFIEDSRKFFNSLPY
;
A
#
# COMPACT_ATOMS: atom_id res chain seq x y z
N MET A 1 -4.08 27.10 12.99
CA MET A 1 -4.05 27.24 11.52
C MET A 1 -4.68 26.00 10.92
N THR A 2 -5.53 26.15 9.92
CA THR A 2 -6.09 25.00 9.17
C THR A 2 -5.05 24.56 8.13
N PRO A 3 -4.70 23.26 8.04
CA PRO A 3 -3.73 22.80 7.05
C PRO A 3 -4.24 23.05 5.63
N THR A 4 -3.32 23.41 4.74
CA THR A 4 -3.56 23.45 3.30
C THR A 4 -3.98 22.07 2.78
N PRO A 5 -4.64 21.99 1.62
CA PRO A 5 -5.02 20.69 1.06
C PRO A 5 -3.83 19.75 0.85
N LEU A 6 -2.66 20.26 0.43
CA LEU A 6 -1.42 19.46 0.33
C LEU A 6 -0.98 18.93 1.70
N GLU A 7 -0.91 19.79 2.71
CA GLU A 7 -0.54 19.38 4.07
C GLU A 7 -1.50 18.34 4.65
N ALA A 8 -2.80 18.41 4.29
CA ALA A 8 -3.78 17.41 4.70
C ALA A 8 -3.51 16.03 4.07
N LEU A 9 -3.11 15.97 2.79
CA LEU A 9 -2.78 14.72 2.10
C LEU A 9 -1.49 14.11 2.67
N ILE A 10 -0.43 14.90 2.79
CA ILE A 10 0.84 14.48 3.39
C ILE A 10 0.65 14.08 4.85
N GLY A 11 -0.22 14.77 5.58
CA GLY A 11 -0.59 14.46 6.95
C GLY A 11 -1.15 13.05 7.12
N GLN A 12 -1.86 12.49 6.13
CA GLN A 12 -2.33 11.10 6.20
C GLN A 12 -1.17 10.11 6.05
N ILE A 13 -0.21 10.38 5.17
CA ILE A 13 0.98 9.53 4.99
C ILE A 13 1.85 9.60 6.25
N ASN A 14 1.96 10.78 6.87
CA ASN A 14 2.71 10.96 8.11
C ASN A 14 2.16 10.14 9.27
N LYS A 15 0.84 9.88 9.33
CA LYS A 15 0.26 8.97 10.34
C LYS A 15 0.67 7.51 10.12
N VAL A 16 0.87 7.10 8.87
CA VAL A 16 1.41 5.76 8.55
C VAL A 16 2.88 5.71 8.91
N ALA A 17 3.63 6.75 8.56
CA ALA A 17 5.04 6.90 8.90
C ALA A 17 5.28 6.86 10.42
N GLU A 18 4.44 7.51 11.21
CA GLU A 18 4.51 7.46 12.68
C GLU A 18 4.30 6.03 13.23
N THR A 19 3.38 5.26 12.64
CA THR A 19 3.21 3.84 12.98
C THR A 19 4.49 3.04 12.71
N HIS A 20 5.13 3.27 11.56
CA HIS A 20 6.29 2.48 11.14
C HIS A 20 7.62 2.93 11.78
N PHE A 21 7.90 4.23 11.78
CA PHE A 21 9.18 4.78 12.23
C PHE A 21 9.24 5.02 13.74
N PHE A 22 8.11 5.17 14.42
CA PHE A 22 8.07 5.47 15.84
C PHE A 22 7.40 4.37 16.67
N LEU A 23 6.13 4.04 16.40
CA LEU A 23 5.41 3.07 17.22
C LEU A 23 6.01 1.67 17.12
N ARG A 24 6.43 1.23 15.93
CA ARG A 24 7.03 -0.10 15.75
C ARG A 24 8.34 -0.27 16.54
N PRO A 25 9.31 0.67 16.53
CA PRO A 25 10.47 0.59 17.43
C PRO A 25 10.12 0.58 18.92
N VAL A 26 9.16 1.40 19.35
CA VAL A 26 8.70 1.44 20.75
C VAL A 26 8.10 0.08 21.15
N LEU A 27 7.24 -0.48 20.32
CA LEU A 27 6.65 -1.81 20.52
C LEU A 27 7.75 -2.89 20.59
N LYS A 28 8.68 -2.88 19.63
CA LYS A 28 9.81 -3.83 19.62
C LYS A 28 10.62 -3.77 20.91
N LYS A 29 10.93 -2.57 21.40
CA LYS A 29 11.66 -2.40 22.65
C LYS A 29 10.87 -2.99 23.83
N SER A 30 9.60 -2.62 23.97
CA SER A 30 8.74 -3.11 25.04
C SER A 30 8.56 -4.63 25.02
N LEU A 31 8.39 -5.24 23.85
CA LEU A 31 8.26 -6.70 23.71
C LEU A 31 9.54 -7.44 24.10
N LYS A 32 10.72 -6.88 23.81
CA LYS A 32 12.01 -7.46 24.21
C LYS A 32 12.23 -7.42 25.73
N GLU A 33 11.76 -6.37 26.38
CA GLU A 33 11.87 -6.19 27.82
C GLU A 33 10.86 -7.06 28.61
N THR A 34 9.85 -7.60 27.92
CA THR A 34 8.83 -8.46 28.53
C THR A 34 9.27 -9.93 28.48
N ILE A 35 9.89 -10.38 29.57
CA ILE A 35 10.34 -11.77 29.73
C ILE A 35 9.15 -12.70 29.98
N ILE A 36 9.16 -13.87 29.34
CA ILE A 36 8.11 -14.88 29.52
C ILE A 36 8.51 -15.77 30.70
N SER A 37 7.61 -15.93 31.68
CA SER A 37 7.86 -16.80 32.84
C SER A 37 7.88 -18.28 32.42
N PRO A 38 8.42 -19.18 33.25
CA PRO A 38 8.36 -20.62 32.99
C PRO A 38 6.93 -21.14 32.73
N GLU A 39 5.95 -20.64 33.48
CA GLU A 39 4.54 -20.97 33.28
C GLU A 39 4.03 -20.44 31.93
N GLY A 40 4.41 -19.22 31.55
CA GLY A 40 4.07 -18.65 30.25
C GLY A 40 4.69 -19.44 29.08
N GLN A 41 5.93 -19.92 29.25
CA GLN A 41 6.61 -20.73 28.23
C GLN A 41 5.90 -22.08 27.99
N ALA A 42 5.20 -22.61 28.99
CA ALA A 42 4.39 -23.82 28.82
C ALA A 42 3.22 -23.59 27.84
N GLU A 43 2.70 -22.37 27.75
CA GLU A 43 1.58 -22.01 26.87
C GLU A 43 2.04 -21.59 25.47
N VAL A 44 3.08 -20.76 25.39
CA VAL A 44 3.48 -20.09 24.12
C VAL A 44 4.71 -20.71 23.47
N GLY A 45 5.36 -21.66 24.12
CA GLY A 45 6.59 -22.31 23.65
C GLY A 45 7.88 -21.73 24.25
N PRO A 46 9.05 -22.25 23.83
CA PRO A 46 10.34 -21.99 24.48
C PRO A 46 10.96 -20.63 24.08
N TYR A 47 10.17 -19.57 24.19
CA TYR A 47 10.61 -18.21 23.86
C TYR A 47 11.11 -17.49 25.11
N ALA A 48 12.23 -16.78 24.99
CA ALA A 48 12.84 -16.07 26.11
C ALA A 48 12.06 -14.79 26.49
N ASN A 49 11.54 -14.09 25.48
CA ASN A 49 10.76 -12.86 25.65
C ASN A 49 9.63 -12.80 24.61
N TYR A 50 8.71 -11.86 24.79
CA TYR A 50 7.56 -11.70 23.90
C TYR A 50 7.95 -11.26 22.48
N TYR A 51 9.09 -10.61 22.26
CA TYR A 51 9.53 -10.27 20.91
C TYR A 51 9.92 -11.53 20.11
N ASP A 52 10.57 -12.50 20.75
CA ASP A 52 10.94 -13.77 20.10
C ASP A 52 9.68 -14.58 19.75
N TYR A 53 8.69 -14.62 20.64
CA TYR A 53 7.39 -15.20 20.35
C TYR A 53 6.66 -14.47 19.21
N TRP A 54 6.64 -13.13 19.24
CA TRP A 54 5.99 -12.29 18.24
C TRP A 54 6.57 -12.48 16.83
N THR A 55 7.90 -12.59 16.73
CA THR A 55 8.58 -12.87 15.45
C THR A 55 8.48 -14.34 15.04
N GLY A 56 8.58 -15.27 16.00
CA GLY A 56 8.46 -16.72 15.76
C GLY A 56 7.08 -17.14 15.24
N THR A 57 6.04 -16.38 15.58
CA THR A 57 4.65 -16.57 15.09
C THR A 57 4.32 -15.70 13.87
N LEU A 58 5.30 -15.01 13.29
CA LEU A 58 5.13 -14.07 12.16
C LEU A 58 4.21 -12.88 12.46
N SER A 59 3.85 -12.66 13.72
CA SER A 59 2.97 -11.57 14.14
C SER A 59 3.57 -10.19 13.83
N ASP A 60 4.91 -10.09 13.77
CA ASP A 60 5.60 -8.88 13.30
C ASP A 60 5.37 -8.60 11.81
N LYS A 61 5.32 -9.64 10.98
CA LYS A 61 4.98 -9.54 9.56
C LYS A 61 3.53 -9.12 9.37
N PHE A 62 2.60 -9.66 10.16
CA PHE A 62 1.19 -9.24 10.11
C PHE A 62 1.00 -7.79 10.55
N PHE A 63 1.78 -7.31 11.54
CA PHE A 63 1.79 -5.90 11.92
C PHE A 63 2.29 -5.00 10.78
N ASP A 64 3.41 -5.35 10.14
CA ASP A 64 3.95 -4.60 9.01
C ASP A 64 3.00 -4.66 7.80
N MET A 65 2.35 -5.80 7.56
CA MET A 65 1.32 -5.99 6.55
C MET A 65 0.11 -5.07 6.77
N ALA A 66 -0.37 -4.92 8.01
CA ALA A 66 -1.45 -4.00 8.35
C ALA A 66 -1.04 -2.54 8.08
N THR A 67 0.19 -2.17 8.42
CA THR A 67 0.75 -0.84 8.14
C THR A 67 0.85 -0.58 6.64
N PHE A 68 1.28 -1.59 5.88
CA PHE A 68 1.37 -1.55 4.42
C PHE A 68 -0.01 -1.37 3.77
N MET A 69 -1.02 -2.13 4.21
CA MET A 69 -2.39 -1.99 3.72
C MET A 69 -2.96 -0.59 4.03
N ARG A 70 -2.65 -0.05 5.22
CA ARG A 70 -3.01 1.32 5.60
C ARG A 70 -2.39 2.34 4.65
N LEU A 71 -1.12 2.17 4.26
CA LEU A 71 -0.47 3.03 3.28
C LEU A 71 -1.20 3.03 1.94
N GLY A 72 -1.54 1.86 1.39
CA GLY A 72 -2.28 1.77 0.13
C GLY A 72 -3.67 2.40 0.21
N SER A 73 -4.37 2.25 1.33
CA SER A 73 -5.66 2.92 1.56
C SER A 73 -5.52 4.45 1.65
N VAL A 74 -4.44 4.96 2.27
CA VAL A 74 -4.12 6.40 2.29
C VAL A 74 -3.82 6.91 0.89
N LEU A 75 -3.11 6.12 0.07
CA LEU A 75 -2.79 6.47 -1.31
C LEU A 75 -4.07 6.61 -2.15
N GLU A 76 -4.96 5.62 -2.11
CA GLU A 76 -6.27 5.68 -2.76
C GLU A 76 -7.06 6.92 -2.31
N PHE A 77 -7.15 7.13 -1.00
CA PHE A 77 -7.85 8.27 -0.41
C PHE A 77 -7.26 9.59 -0.88
N ASN A 78 -5.93 9.71 -0.91
CA ASN A 78 -5.26 10.94 -1.29
C ASN A 78 -5.40 11.24 -2.79
N LEU A 79 -5.27 10.25 -3.67
CA LEU A 79 -5.51 10.43 -5.11
C LEU A 79 -6.95 10.91 -5.36
N ARG A 80 -7.92 10.30 -4.68
CA ARG A 80 -9.34 10.66 -4.78
C ARG A 80 -9.60 12.10 -4.31
N ASN A 81 -9.03 12.49 -3.17
CA ASN A 81 -9.18 13.86 -2.66
C ASN A 81 -8.46 14.90 -3.52
N TYR A 82 -7.26 14.58 -4.02
CA TYR A 82 -6.54 15.45 -4.93
C TYR A 82 -7.36 15.71 -6.20
N TYR A 83 -7.95 14.65 -6.78
CA TYR A 83 -8.84 14.80 -7.93
C TYR A 83 -10.07 15.65 -7.61
N THR A 84 -10.75 15.38 -6.49
CA THR A 84 -11.90 16.17 -5.99
C THR A 84 -11.55 17.66 -5.91
N LEU A 85 -10.40 17.97 -5.31
CA LEU A 85 -9.92 19.34 -5.15
C LEU A 85 -9.69 20.02 -6.51
N LYS A 86 -8.99 19.35 -7.44
CA LYS A 86 -8.67 19.90 -8.76
C LYS A 86 -9.89 20.11 -9.66
N LYS A 87 -10.95 19.31 -9.46
CA LYS A 87 -12.24 19.51 -10.14
C LYS A 87 -13.08 20.62 -9.52
N GLY A 88 -12.67 21.19 -8.37
CA GLY A 88 -13.45 22.18 -7.64
C GLY A 88 -14.70 21.60 -6.96
N TYR A 89 -14.71 20.29 -6.71
CA TYR A 89 -15.84 19.63 -6.05
C TYR A 89 -15.82 19.90 -4.55
N SER A 90 -17.00 20.16 -3.98
CA SER A 90 -17.17 20.48 -2.56
C SER A 90 -17.16 19.26 -1.65
N SER A 91 -17.35 18.05 -2.20
CA SER A 91 -17.34 16.81 -1.43
C SER A 91 -17.04 15.59 -2.29
N LEU A 92 -16.70 14.47 -1.64
CA LEU A 92 -16.55 13.17 -2.29
C LEU A 92 -17.85 12.66 -2.93
N LEU A 93 -19.02 13.10 -2.46
CA LEU A 93 -20.31 12.72 -3.05
C LEU A 93 -20.41 13.24 -4.50
N SER A 94 -19.81 14.38 -4.80
CA SER A 94 -19.79 14.94 -6.16
C SER A 94 -19.03 14.06 -7.16
N LEU A 95 -18.20 13.12 -6.70
CA LEU A 95 -17.52 12.18 -7.59
C LEU A 95 -18.46 11.13 -8.17
N THR A 96 -19.57 10.81 -7.50
CA THR A 96 -20.49 9.76 -7.96
C THR A 96 -21.26 10.14 -9.21
N THR A 97 -21.26 11.43 -9.54
CA THR A 97 -21.89 11.99 -10.74
C THR A 97 -20.86 12.39 -11.81
N ASP A 98 -19.56 12.20 -11.57
CA ASP A 98 -18.52 12.49 -12.56
C ASP A 98 -18.49 11.38 -13.63
N PRO A 99 -18.80 11.68 -14.90
CA PRO A 99 -18.84 10.67 -15.96
C PRO A 99 -17.49 9.98 -16.20
N LEU A 100 -16.37 10.60 -15.83
CA LEU A 100 -15.04 9.98 -15.94
C LEU A 100 -14.79 8.89 -14.89
N LEU A 101 -15.59 8.89 -13.82
CA LEU A 101 -15.50 7.96 -12.71
C LEU A 101 -16.61 6.91 -12.74
N CYS A 102 -17.41 6.85 -13.80
CA CYS A 102 -18.44 5.83 -13.97
C CYS A 102 -17.92 4.62 -14.77
N ASP A 103 -18.35 3.42 -14.38
CA ASP A 103 -18.14 2.19 -15.13
C ASP A 103 -19.00 2.16 -16.41
N HIS A 104 -18.88 1.08 -17.19
CA HIS A 104 -19.64 0.89 -18.43
C HIS A 104 -21.17 0.85 -18.23
N SER A 105 -21.63 0.64 -17.00
CA SER A 105 -23.04 0.65 -16.61
C SER A 105 -23.52 2.02 -16.10
N GLY A 106 -22.66 3.04 -16.13
CA GLY A 106 -22.96 4.38 -15.65
C GLY A 106 -22.94 4.51 -14.12
N ARG A 107 -22.42 3.51 -13.40
CA ARG A 107 -22.32 3.53 -11.94
C ARG A 107 -20.93 3.99 -11.50
N PHE A 108 -20.85 4.73 -10.41
CA PHE A 108 -19.58 5.16 -9.84
C PHE A 108 -18.64 3.98 -9.57
N ASP A 109 -17.46 4.03 -10.17
CA ASP A 109 -16.43 3.01 -10.09
C ASP A 109 -15.54 3.25 -8.86
N THR A 110 -16.00 2.72 -7.73
CA THR A 110 -15.35 2.85 -6.42
C THR A 110 -13.91 2.32 -6.40
N GLY A 111 -13.56 1.41 -7.31
CA GLY A 111 -12.23 0.78 -7.35
C GLY A 111 -11.23 1.48 -8.26
N LEU A 112 -11.60 2.55 -8.96
CA LEU A 112 -10.70 3.19 -9.94
C LEU A 112 -9.36 3.63 -9.33
N PHE A 113 -9.42 4.29 -8.17
CA PHE A 113 -8.24 4.76 -7.43
C PHE A 113 -7.47 3.63 -6.74
N GLN A 114 -8.06 2.43 -6.63
CA GLN A 114 -7.39 1.22 -6.14
C GLN A 114 -6.63 0.50 -7.25
N ARG A 115 -7.17 0.51 -8.48
CA ARG A 115 -6.63 -0.24 -9.62
C ARG A 115 -5.51 0.49 -10.37
N ILE A 116 -4.71 1.30 -9.68
CA ILE A 116 -3.58 2.01 -10.30
C ILE A 116 -2.40 1.09 -10.67
N VAL A 117 -2.46 -0.21 -10.36
CA VAL A 117 -1.41 -1.21 -10.66
C VAL A 117 -0.93 -1.17 -12.11
N GLN A 118 -1.85 -0.95 -13.07
CA GLN A 118 -1.53 -0.92 -14.49
C GLN A 118 -0.79 0.37 -14.87
N ALA A 119 0.04 0.31 -15.92
CA ALA A 119 0.72 1.49 -16.42
C ALA A 119 -0.31 2.56 -16.82
N PRO A 120 -0.14 3.82 -16.37
CA PRO A 120 -1.10 4.85 -16.71
C PRO A 120 -1.10 5.06 -18.21
N THR A 121 -2.28 5.33 -18.77
CA THR A 121 -2.44 5.81 -20.14
C THR A 121 -3.34 7.03 -20.11
N LYS A 122 -3.14 7.96 -21.04
CA LYS A 122 -4.04 9.13 -21.17
C LYS A 122 -5.47 8.76 -21.54
N THR A 123 -5.66 7.55 -22.07
CA THR A 123 -6.96 7.11 -22.62
C THR A 123 -7.80 6.27 -21.67
N LYS A 124 -7.21 5.68 -20.61
CA LYS A 124 -7.89 4.73 -19.73
C LYS A 124 -7.45 4.84 -18.27
N GLY A 125 -8.33 4.38 -17.37
CA GLY A 125 -8.05 4.22 -15.95
C GLY A 125 -7.66 5.53 -15.26
N ILE A 126 -6.79 5.42 -14.27
CA ILE A 126 -6.32 6.58 -13.47
C ILE A 126 -5.60 7.63 -14.32
N GLY A 127 -4.90 7.22 -15.38
CA GLY A 127 -4.19 8.14 -16.27
C GLY A 127 -5.14 9.10 -16.99
N LYS A 128 -6.25 8.60 -17.54
CA LYS A 128 -7.30 9.45 -18.16
C LYS A 128 -7.89 10.45 -17.17
N VAL A 129 -8.15 9.99 -15.95
CA VAL A 129 -8.76 10.82 -14.90
C VAL A 129 -7.83 11.96 -14.50
N PHE A 130 -6.54 11.68 -14.30
CA PHE A 130 -5.58 12.71 -13.96
C PHE A 130 -5.22 13.62 -15.15
N ASP A 131 -5.19 13.10 -16.37
CA ASP A 131 -5.01 13.91 -17.58
C ASP A 131 -6.12 14.97 -17.72
N SER A 132 -7.36 14.63 -17.34
CA SER A 132 -8.51 15.56 -17.35
C SER A 132 -8.40 16.77 -16.40
N ILE A 133 -7.48 16.69 -15.43
CA ILE A 133 -7.17 17.78 -14.49
C ILE A 133 -5.76 18.36 -14.74
N GLY A 134 -5.18 18.10 -15.92
CA GLY A 134 -3.88 18.63 -16.33
C GLY A 134 -2.68 17.95 -15.66
N VAL A 135 -2.85 16.73 -15.15
CA VAL A 135 -1.77 15.95 -14.53
C VAL A 135 -1.47 14.71 -15.37
N ASP A 136 -0.36 14.77 -16.09
CA ASP A 136 0.11 13.65 -16.90
C ASP A 136 0.89 12.62 -16.06
N LEU A 137 0.19 11.61 -15.53
CA LEU A 137 0.83 10.51 -14.78
C LEU A 137 1.73 9.62 -15.65
N THR A 138 1.76 9.80 -16.98
CA THR A 138 2.67 9.07 -17.87
C THR A 138 4.05 9.74 -17.98
N ASP A 139 4.17 10.99 -17.52
CA ASP A 139 5.44 11.72 -17.48
C ASP A 139 6.31 11.19 -16.33
N THR A 140 7.17 10.22 -16.65
CA THR A 140 8.10 9.61 -15.68
C THR A 140 9.22 10.55 -15.24
N GLY A 141 9.47 11.64 -15.99
CA GLY A 141 10.42 12.68 -15.58
C GLY A 141 9.85 13.53 -14.45
N LYS A 142 8.55 13.82 -14.49
CA LYS A 142 7.84 14.57 -13.47
C LYS A 142 7.37 13.72 -12.28
N PHE A 143 6.94 12.48 -12.54
CA PHE A 143 6.39 11.58 -11.53
C PHE A 143 7.16 10.25 -11.46
N PRO A 144 8.48 10.26 -11.19
CA PRO A 144 9.29 9.03 -11.17
C PRO A 144 8.81 8.04 -10.10
N ASP A 145 8.30 8.53 -8.96
CA ASP A 145 7.84 7.71 -7.84
C ASP A 145 6.51 6.99 -8.13
N PHE A 146 5.79 7.35 -9.20
CA PHE A 146 4.50 6.74 -9.49
C PHE A 146 4.63 5.23 -9.76
N ILE A 147 5.73 4.76 -10.35
CA ILE A 147 5.95 3.31 -10.53
C ILE A 147 5.98 2.55 -9.19
N LYS A 148 6.52 3.17 -8.13
CA LYS A 148 6.60 2.59 -6.79
C LYS A 148 5.24 2.57 -6.11
N LEU A 149 4.40 3.57 -6.36
CA LEU A 149 3.00 3.57 -5.93
C LEU A 149 2.19 2.44 -6.57
N ARG A 150 2.47 2.14 -7.83
CA ARG A 150 1.83 1.02 -8.54
C ARG A 150 2.28 -0.33 -7.97
N GLU A 151 3.59 -0.49 -7.70
CA GLU A 151 4.16 -1.68 -7.06
C GLU A 151 3.52 -1.90 -5.68
N LEU A 152 3.48 -0.86 -4.86
CA LEU A 152 2.80 -0.85 -3.56
C LEU A 152 1.35 -1.32 -3.69
N MET A 153 0.57 -0.79 -4.63
CA MET A 153 -0.84 -1.15 -4.76
C MET A 153 -1.06 -2.59 -5.21
N LEU A 154 -0.14 -3.17 -5.99
CA LEU A 154 -0.18 -4.61 -6.30
C LEU A 154 -0.01 -5.45 -5.03
N HIS A 155 1.00 -5.15 -4.21
CA HIS A 155 1.24 -5.84 -2.94
C HIS A 155 0.11 -5.62 -1.94
N ARG A 156 -0.48 -4.41 -1.89
CA ARG A 156 -1.64 -4.14 -1.04
C ARG A 156 -2.82 -5.01 -1.42
N HIS A 157 -3.05 -5.28 -2.71
CA HIS A 157 -4.12 -6.19 -3.12
C HIS A 157 -3.86 -7.63 -2.67
N LEU A 158 -2.61 -8.11 -2.78
CA LEU A 158 -2.21 -9.41 -2.23
C LEU A 158 -2.52 -9.49 -0.72
N TYR A 159 -2.14 -8.48 0.05
CA TYR A 159 -2.34 -8.48 1.50
C TYR A 159 -3.82 -8.33 1.91
N ALA A 160 -4.56 -7.44 1.25
CA ALA A 160 -5.95 -7.15 1.62
C ALA A 160 -6.94 -8.23 1.21
N HIS A 161 -6.67 -8.95 0.11
CA HIS A 161 -7.63 -9.89 -0.47
C HIS A 161 -7.19 -11.36 -0.39
N LYS A 162 -5.90 -11.60 -0.17
CA LYS A 162 -5.33 -12.96 -0.08
C LYS A 162 -4.49 -13.16 1.19
N SER A 163 -4.50 -12.21 2.12
CA SER A 163 -3.75 -12.28 3.38
C SER A 163 -2.24 -12.53 3.19
N GLY A 164 -1.68 -12.16 2.03
CA GLY A 164 -0.27 -12.40 1.70
C GLY A 164 0.01 -13.73 1.00
N LEU A 165 -1.00 -14.58 0.77
CA LEU A 165 -0.85 -15.84 0.05
C LEU A 165 -0.71 -15.60 -1.46
N VAL A 166 0.39 -16.10 -2.01
CA VAL A 166 0.75 -15.92 -3.42
C VAL A 166 -0.10 -16.81 -4.34
N ASP A 167 -0.44 -16.29 -5.51
CA ASP A 167 -1.06 -17.05 -6.60
C ASP A 167 -0.44 -16.69 -7.96
N ASP A 168 -0.74 -17.51 -8.97
CA ASP A 168 -0.25 -17.33 -10.35
C ASP A 168 -0.61 -15.95 -10.92
N GLU A 169 -1.79 -15.44 -10.61
CA GLU A 169 -2.25 -14.13 -11.08
C GLU A 169 -1.37 -13.00 -10.54
N TYR A 170 -1.06 -13.04 -9.24
CA TYR A 170 -0.16 -12.09 -8.60
C TYR A 170 1.26 -12.19 -9.17
N MET A 171 1.82 -13.40 -9.29
CA MET A 171 3.17 -13.59 -9.83
C MET A 171 3.28 -13.08 -11.27
N LYS A 172 2.27 -13.38 -12.09
CA LYS A 172 2.17 -12.86 -13.45
C LYS A 172 2.10 -11.34 -13.48
N LYS A 173 1.23 -10.72 -12.66
CA LYS A 173 1.12 -9.25 -12.58
C LYS A 173 2.43 -8.60 -12.13
N LEU A 174 3.13 -9.20 -11.18
CA LEU A 174 4.40 -8.70 -10.66
C LEU A 174 5.48 -8.71 -11.74
N LYS A 175 5.58 -9.81 -12.49
CA LYS A 175 6.49 -9.95 -13.64
C LYS A 175 6.12 -8.99 -14.78
N ASP A 176 4.86 -8.98 -15.20
CA ASP A 176 4.41 -8.18 -16.36
C ASP A 176 4.54 -6.67 -16.12
N ASN A 177 4.23 -6.19 -14.91
CA ASN A 177 4.20 -4.75 -14.62
C ASN A 177 5.52 -4.18 -14.10
N PHE A 178 6.34 -5.00 -13.44
CA PHE A 178 7.53 -4.54 -12.71
C PHE A 178 8.80 -5.34 -13.04
N ASN A 179 8.72 -6.35 -13.91
CA ASN A 179 9.83 -7.24 -14.28
C ASN A 179 10.47 -7.92 -13.06
N ILE A 180 9.66 -8.26 -12.06
CA ILE A 180 10.08 -8.99 -10.86
C ILE A 180 9.54 -10.42 -10.97
N ASP A 181 10.44 -11.38 -11.19
CA ASP A 181 10.12 -12.80 -11.23
C ASP A 181 10.45 -13.46 -9.89
N ILE A 182 9.42 -13.98 -9.22
CA ILE A 182 9.54 -14.65 -7.91
C ILE A 182 9.28 -16.15 -8.00
N SER A 183 9.04 -16.71 -9.19
CA SER A 183 8.56 -18.09 -9.33
C SER A 183 9.53 -19.12 -8.73
N ALA A 184 10.84 -18.91 -8.89
CA ALA A 184 11.85 -19.80 -8.31
C ALA A 184 11.88 -19.75 -6.77
N ASP A 185 11.82 -18.56 -6.18
CA ASP A 185 11.78 -18.36 -4.73
C ASP A 185 10.51 -19.00 -4.12
N ILE A 186 9.37 -18.73 -4.74
CA ILE A 186 8.07 -19.25 -4.30
C ILE A 186 7.98 -20.77 -4.45
N ALA A 187 8.50 -21.35 -5.54
CA ALA A 187 8.58 -22.80 -5.72
C ALA A 187 9.46 -23.46 -4.65
N SER A 188 10.58 -22.83 -4.27
CA SER A 188 11.45 -23.35 -3.21
C SER A 188 10.77 -23.43 -1.83
N LYS A 189 9.68 -22.66 -1.64
CA LYS A 189 8.85 -22.63 -0.43
C LYS A 189 7.66 -23.60 -0.48
N GLY A 190 7.54 -24.40 -1.54
CA GLY A 190 6.54 -25.47 -1.67
C GLY A 190 5.33 -25.15 -2.55
N TYR A 191 5.27 -23.99 -3.20
CA TYR A 191 4.22 -23.68 -4.17
C TYR A 191 4.37 -24.54 -5.45
N PRO A 192 3.28 -25.02 -6.08
CA PRO A 192 1.87 -24.83 -5.73
C PRO A 192 1.31 -25.91 -4.79
N ALA A 193 2.15 -26.83 -4.29
CA ALA A 193 1.69 -27.90 -3.40
C ALA A 193 1.24 -27.41 -2.01
N GLN A 194 1.68 -26.21 -1.61
CA GLN A 194 1.36 -25.58 -0.33
C GLN A 194 1.05 -24.09 -0.51
N ASP A 195 0.26 -23.57 0.42
CA ASP A 195 0.03 -22.13 0.57
C ASP A 195 1.34 -21.44 1.00
N VAL A 196 1.79 -20.44 0.23
CA VAL A 196 3.03 -19.73 0.50
C VAL A 196 2.74 -18.25 0.74
N TYR A 197 3.14 -17.76 1.91
CA TYR A 197 3.13 -16.33 2.21
C TYR A 197 4.28 -15.59 1.51
N TYR A 198 3.99 -14.42 0.95
CA TYR A 198 4.99 -13.55 0.34
C TYR A 198 5.12 -12.22 1.10
N PHE A 199 5.98 -12.22 2.13
CA PHE A 199 6.25 -11.07 2.99
C PHE A 199 7.45 -10.20 2.56
N GLU A 200 8.20 -10.60 1.53
CA GLU A 200 9.38 -9.84 1.05
C GLU A 200 9.09 -8.35 0.78
N PRO A 201 7.95 -7.96 0.19
CA PRO A 201 7.64 -6.54 -0.05
C PRO A 201 7.56 -5.68 1.22
N LEU A 202 7.30 -6.28 2.40
CA LEU A 202 7.24 -5.55 3.66
C LEU A 202 8.60 -4.94 4.04
N SER A 203 9.71 -5.49 3.54
CA SER A 203 11.05 -4.93 3.74
C SER A 203 11.22 -3.54 3.11
N LYS A 204 10.43 -3.22 2.08
CA LYS A 204 10.45 -1.94 1.36
C LYS A 204 9.46 -0.92 1.92
N LEU A 205 8.84 -1.18 3.07
CA LEU A 205 7.80 -0.30 3.63
C LEU A 205 8.32 1.13 3.87
N ASN A 206 9.57 1.28 4.31
CA ASN A 206 10.26 2.57 4.41
C ASN A 206 10.22 3.34 3.08
N ASP A 207 10.70 2.69 2.02
CA ASP A 207 10.83 3.29 0.69
C ASP A 207 9.45 3.67 0.16
N PHE A 208 8.46 2.80 0.30
CA PHE A 208 7.10 3.11 -0.15
C PHE A 208 6.47 4.30 0.59
N ILE A 209 6.75 4.47 1.89
CA ILE A 209 6.27 5.64 2.64
C ILE A 209 6.91 6.92 2.08
N GLU A 210 8.22 6.91 1.87
CA GLU A 210 8.93 8.09 1.36
C GLU A 210 8.58 8.41 -0.09
N ASP A 211 8.48 7.40 -0.95
CA ASP A 211 8.09 7.58 -2.35
C ASP A 211 6.65 8.08 -2.47
N SER A 212 5.75 7.67 -1.55
CA SER A 212 4.41 8.26 -1.44
C SER A 212 4.48 9.74 -1.07
N ARG A 213 5.32 10.14 -0.11
CA ARG A 213 5.51 11.56 0.25
C ARG A 213 6.03 12.37 -0.94
N LYS A 214 7.07 11.89 -1.62
CA LYS A 214 7.65 12.55 -2.80
C LYS A 214 6.63 12.73 -3.91
N PHE A 215 5.89 11.68 -4.24
CA PHE A 215 4.84 11.74 -5.26
C PHE A 215 3.81 12.82 -4.94
N PHE A 216 3.21 12.83 -3.74
CA PHE A 216 2.18 13.83 -3.41
C PHE A 216 2.75 15.25 -3.32
N ASN A 217 4.01 15.43 -2.91
CA ASN A 217 4.69 16.73 -2.95
C ASN A 217 4.99 17.22 -4.38
N SER A 218 5.14 16.32 -5.35
CA SER A 218 5.39 16.65 -6.76
C SER A 218 4.13 17.06 -7.54
N LEU A 219 2.94 16.83 -6.98
CA LEU A 219 1.68 17.17 -7.64
C LEU A 219 1.53 18.69 -7.74
N PRO A 220 1.08 19.23 -8.90
CA PRO A 220 0.86 20.67 -9.04
C PRO A 220 -0.36 21.11 -8.23
N TYR A 221 -0.30 22.25 -7.54
CA TYR A 221 -1.42 22.85 -6.79
C TYR A 221 -1.96 24.10 -7.47
#